data_AF-A0A085ZFQ0-F1
#
_entry.id   AF-A0A085ZFQ0-F1
#
_cell.length_a   1.000
_cell.length_b   1.000
_cell.length_c   1.000
_cell.angle_alpha   90.00
_cell.angle_beta   90.00
_cell.angle_gamma   90.00
#
_symmetry.space_group_name_H-M   'P 1'
#
loop_
_entity.id
_entity.type
_entity.pdbx_description
1 polymer ?
#
loop_
_entity_poly.entity_id
_entity_poly.type
_entity_poly.pdbx_seq_one_letter_code
_entity_poly.pdbx_strand_id
1 'polypeptide(L)'
;MFNRLFKKKRKQLSKVEFWEKYEFFELIADLHLAEKLLSEFKGGYCRKFDSAEDFHKALIDGIFDVEFDNVPDFTQIWNWFAPTCEWDSFAGIEGFELGNRIFMRTDYWKKNHDFVSGTKVSVNGEFGVIIKSELDKPNLFGTIRWDTAKENDTEDWNGMFGTFTKIGGKIIDQNHIFKYINDDGTKKTITD
;
A
#
# COMPACT_ATOMS: atom_id res chain seq x y z
N MET A 1 -28.14 -31.91 -19.84
CA MET A 1 -28.20 -30.46 -19.55
C MET A 1 -27.00 -30.10 -18.69
N PHE A 2 -25.98 -29.43 -19.24
CA PHE A 2 -24.84 -28.94 -18.46
C PHE A 2 -24.91 -27.41 -18.39
N ASN A 3 -25.45 -26.88 -17.28
CA ASN A 3 -25.30 -25.47 -16.96
C ASN A 3 -23.90 -25.24 -16.38
N ARG A 4 -22.91 -25.02 -17.26
CA ARG A 4 -21.65 -24.40 -16.87
C ARG A 4 -21.93 -22.92 -16.56
N LEU A 5 -22.12 -22.61 -15.28
CA LEU A 5 -22.06 -21.25 -14.77
C LEU A 5 -20.64 -20.72 -15.00
N PHE A 6 -20.43 -20.00 -16.09
CA PHE A 6 -19.25 -19.17 -16.29
C PHE A 6 -19.23 -18.11 -15.18
N LYS A 7 -18.49 -18.34 -14.10
CA LYS A 7 -18.10 -17.26 -13.18
C LYS A 7 -17.31 -16.25 -14.03
N LYS A 8 -17.93 -15.10 -14.37
CA LYS A 8 -17.23 -13.99 -15.03
C LYS A 8 -15.96 -13.70 -14.24
N LYS A 9 -14.78 -13.87 -14.86
CA LYS A 9 -13.51 -13.41 -14.28
C LYS A 9 -13.70 -11.94 -13.91
N ARG A 10 -13.62 -11.59 -12.62
CA ARG A 10 -13.64 -10.19 -12.18
C ARG A 10 -12.46 -9.50 -12.87
N LYS A 11 -12.73 -8.46 -13.67
CA LYS A 11 -11.70 -7.66 -14.34
C LYS A 11 -10.69 -7.20 -13.27
N GLN A 12 -9.44 -7.61 -13.42
CA GLN A 12 -8.35 -7.14 -12.57
C GLN A 12 -8.08 -5.69 -12.97
N LEU A 13 -8.04 -4.79 -11.97
CA LEU A 13 -7.73 -3.39 -12.21
C LEU A 13 -6.24 -3.28 -12.55
N SER A 14 -5.91 -2.45 -13.52
CA SER A 14 -4.54 -1.96 -13.69
C SER A 14 -4.09 -1.16 -12.47
N LYS A 15 -2.78 -0.93 -12.32
CA LYS A 15 -2.21 -0.13 -11.23
C LYS A 15 -2.84 1.27 -11.17
N VAL A 16 -3.05 1.91 -12.32
CA VAL A 16 -3.69 3.24 -12.40
C VAL A 16 -5.17 3.17 -12.04
N GLU A 17 -5.95 2.24 -12.61
CA GLU A 17 -7.37 2.07 -12.22
C GLU A 17 -7.54 1.75 -10.73
N PHE A 18 -6.57 1.06 -10.12
CA PHE A 18 -6.53 0.79 -8.68
C PHE A 18 -6.25 2.07 -7.90
N TRP A 19 -5.25 2.85 -8.29
CA TRP A 19 -4.92 4.13 -7.68
C TRP A 19 -6.06 5.14 -7.77
N GLU A 20 -6.73 5.25 -8.92
CA GLU A 20 -7.93 6.08 -9.09
C GLU A 20 -9.07 5.61 -8.20
N LYS A 21 -9.35 4.29 -8.18
CA LYS A 21 -10.44 3.73 -7.39
C LYS A 21 -10.29 4.01 -5.89
N TYR A 22 -9.07 4.10 -5.40
CA TYR A 22 -8.75 4.27 -3.99
C TYR A 22 -8.16 5.64 -3.67
N GLU A 23 -8.43 6.61 -4.54
CA GLU A 23 -8.20 8.03 -4.31
C GLU A 23 -6.72 8.37 -3.99
N PHE A 24 -5.77 7.67 -4.63
CA PHE A 24 -4.34 7.93 -4.42
C PHE A 24 -3.96 9.34 -4.88
N PHE A 25 -4.40 9.75 -6.07
CA PHE A 25 -4.07 11.07 -6.61
C PHE A 25 -4.69 12.20 -5.80
N GLU A 26 -5.90 11.99 -5.29
CA GLU A 26 -6.60 12.90 -4.38
C GLU A 26 -5.89 12.99 -3.02
N LEU A 27 -5.34 11.88 -2.52
CA LEU A 27 -4.47 11.90 -1.35
C LEU A 27 -3.20 12.73 -1.60
N ILE A 28 -2.49 12.50 -2.71
CA ILE A 28 -1.30 13.29 -3.05
C ILE A 28 -1.63 14.78 -3.17
N ALA A 29 -2.74 15.12 -3.83
CA ALA A 29 -3.20 16.50 -3.94
C ALA A 29 -3.50 17.13 -2.57
N ASP A 30 -4.20 16.42 -1.68
CA ASP A 30 -4.47 16.91 -0.33
C ASP A 30 -3.18 17.05 0.51
N LEU A 31 -2.21 16.15 0.34
CA LEU A 31 -0.92 16.26 1.01
C LEU A 31 -0.14 17.51 0.58
N HIS A 32 -0.10 17.83 -0.71
CA HIS A 32 0.50 19.07 -1.20
C HIS A 32 -0.27 20.32 -0.71
N LEU A 33 -1.60 20.24 -0.56
CA LEU A 33 -2.36 21.31 0.08
C LEU A 33 -1.98 21.49 1.56
N ALA A 34 -1.73 20.38 2.26
CA ALA A 34 -1.31 20.42 3.67
C ALA A 34 0.09 20.98 3.83
N GLU A 35 1.03 20.60 2.96
CA GLU A 35 2.38 21.17 2.87
C GLU A 35 2.31 22.69 2.70
N LYS A 36 1.52 23.16 1.73
CA LYS A 36 1.33 24.59 1.49
C LYS A 36 0.75 25.31 2.71
N LEU A 37 -0.31 24.77 3.31
CA LEU A 37 -0.94 25.38 4.48
C LEU A 37 0.05 25.44 5.66
N LEU A 38 0.81 24.35 5.89
CA LEU A 38 1.77 24.27 6.98
C LEU A 38 2.92 25.29 6.82
N SER A 39 3.31 25.59 5.58
CA SER A 39 4.35 26.58 5.27
C SER A 39 4.01 28.01 5.72
N GLU A 40 2.73 28.30 5.98
CA GLU A 40 2.26 29.61 6.42
C GLU A 40 2.38 29.80 7.95
N PHE A 41 2.50 28.71 8.71
CA PHE A 41 2.64 28.73 10.16
C PHE A 41 4.12 28.87 10.58
N LYS A 42 4.34 29.48 11.75
CA LYS A 42 5.68 29.69 12.32
C LYS A 42 5.72 29.39 13.80
N GLY A 43 6.79 28.75 14.25
CA GLY A 43 6.95 28.38 15.66
C GLY A 43 5.93 27.34 16.11
N GLY A 44 5.50 27.42 17.37
CA GLY A 44 4.69 26.38 18.01
C GLY A 44 5.55 25.22 18.49
N TYR A 45 4.91 24.21 19.06
CA TYR A 45 5.57 23.00 19.55
C TYR A 45 4.58 21.86 19.53
N CYS A 46 5.03 20.70 19.07
CA CYS A 46 4.36 19.44 19.34
C CYS A 46 5.39 18.42 19.82
N ARG A 47 4.92 17.32 20.41
CA ARG A 47 5.80 16.33 21.04
C ARG A 47 6.96 15.84 20.16
N LYS A 48 6.77 15.80 18.84
CA LYS A 48 7.76 15.33 17.85
C LYS A 48 8.48 16.44 17.11
N PHE A 49 7.98 17.66 17.12
CA PHE A 49 8.51 18.76 16.31
C PHE A 49 8.63 20.03 17.15
N ASP A 50 9.82 20.62 17.12
CA ASP A 50 10.13 21.83 17.88
C ASP A 50 9.53 23.09 17.25
N SER A 51 9.05 23.01 16.01
CA SER A 51 8.32 24.09 15.33
C SER A 51 7.51 23.59 14.13
N ALA A 52 6.60 24.44 13.62
CA ALA A 52 5.86 24.21 12.39
C ALA A 52 6.79 24.04 11.18
N GLU A 53 7.90 24.78 11.14
CA GLU A 53 8.92 24.69 10.09
C GLU A 53 9.65 23.34 10.09
N ASP A 54 9.90 22.77 11.27
CA ASP A 54 10.51 21.44 11.37
C ASP A 54 9.51 20.35 10.96
N PHE A 55 8.24 20.51 11.29
CA PHE A 55 7.21 19.61 10.78
C PHE A 55 7.02 19.76 9.26
N HIS A 56 7.09 20.97 8.72
CA HIS A 56 6.97 21.24 7.28
C HIS A 56 8.06 20.52 6.47
N LYS A 57 9.32 20.58 6.92
CA LYS A 57 10.42 19.82 6.29
C LYS A 57 10.15 18.32 6.31
N ALA A 58 9.75 17.78 7.47
CA ALA A 58 9.45 16.37 7.59
C ALA A 58 8.26 15.96 6.71
N LEU A 59 7.25 16.81 6.58
CA LEU A 59 6.09 16.57 5.72
C LEU A 59 6.50 16.53 4.25
N ILE A 60 7.38 17.43 3.78
CA ILE A 60 7.92 17.39 2.41
C ILE A 60 8.59 16.04 2.13
N ASP A 61 9.45 15.58 3.03
CA ASP A 61 10.15 14.29 2.87
C ASP A 61 9.14 13.13 2.83
N GLY A 62 8.16 13.13 3.74
CA GLY A 62 7.12 12.08 3.76
C GLY A 62 6.21 12.09 2.53
N ILE A 63 5.94 13.26 1.92
CA ILE A 63 5.20 13.35 0.66
C ILE A 63 6.03 12.77 -0.47
N PHE A 64 7.31 13.11 -0.54
CA PHE A 64 8.22 12.59 -1.56
C PHE A 64 8.28 11.06 -1.51
N ASP A 65 8.43 10.48 -0.31
CA ASP A 65 8.44 9.03 -0.12
C ASP A 65 7.13 8.40 -0.63
N VAL A 66 5.98 8.97 -0.28
CA VAL A 66 4.69 8.40 -0.71
C VAL A 66 4.41 8.57 -2.20
N GLU A 67 4.86 9.66 -2.81
CA GLU A 67 4.58 10.00 -4.21
C GLU A 67 5.50 9.24 -5.19
N PHE A 68 6.76 9.05 -4.83
CA PHE A 68 7.78 8.53 -5.74
C PHE A 68 8.26 7.11 -5.41
N ASP A 69 7.99 6.56 -4.22
CA ASP A 69 8.32 5.18 -3.95
C ASP A 69 7.47 4.22 -4.78
N ASN A 70 8.11 3.14 -5.22
CA ASN A 70 7.42 2.06 -5.93
C ASN A 70 6.38 1.36 -5.02
N VAL A 71 6.61 1.39 -3.70
CA VAL A 71 5.74 0.84 -2.65
C VAL A 71 5.73 1.82 -1.47
N PRO A 72 4.85 2.83 -1.50
CA PRO A 72 4.90 3.92 -0.54
C PRO A 72 4.39 3.50 0.85
N ASP A 73 5.19 3.68 1.91
CA ASP A 73 4.75 3.41 3.29
C ASP A 73 3.95 4.60 3.86
N PHE A 74 2.65 4.43 4.01
CA PHE A 74 1.76 5.47 4.54
C PHE A 74 1.81 5.61 6.06
N THR A 75 2.60 4.80 6.79
CA THR A 75 2.61 4.77 8.26
C THR A 75 2.90 6.14 8.87
N GLN A 76 3.87 6.86 8.33
CA GLN A 76 4.29 8.14 8.88
C GLN A 76 3.23 9.23 8.64
N ILE A 77 2.73 9.34 7.40
CA ILE A 77 1.62 10.24 7.07
C ILE A 77 0.39 9.92 7.93
N TRP A 78 0.02 8.65 8.06
CA TRP A 78 -1.11 8.23 8.88
C TRP A 78 -0.96 8.67 10.34
N ASN A 79 0.24 8.55 10.92
CA ASN A 79 0.50 9.00 12.28
C ASN A 79 0.36 10.52 12.45
N TRP A 80 0.88 11.31 11.50
CA TRP A 80 0.86 12.76 11.59
C TRP A 80 -0.54 13.36 11.48
N PHE A 81 -1.40 12.75 10.67
CA PHE A 81 -2.76 13.21 10.41
C PHE A 81 -3.83 12.50 11.25
N ALA A 82 -3.46 11.52 12.07
CA ALA A 82 -4.40 10.90 13.00
C ALA A 82 -5.03 11.95 13.93
N PRO A 83 -6.30 11.76 14.35
CA PRO A 83 -6.97 12.73 15.20
C PRO A 83 -6.16 13.02 16.46
N THR A 84 -6.04 14.29 16.81
CA THR A 84 -5.28 14.83 17.95
C THR A 84 -3.77 14.66 17.88
N CYS A 85 -3.21 14.38 16.69
CA CYS A 85 -1.77 14.19 16.50
C CYS A 85 -1.05 15.47 16.05
N GLU A 86 0.10 15.31 15.39
CA GLU A 86 1.02 16.41 15.10
C GLU A 86 0.39 17.50 14.23
N TRP A 87 -0.41 17.13 13.22
CA TRP A 87 -1.13 18.08 12.37
C TRP A 87 -2.01 19.05 13.17
N ASP A 88 -2.80 18.52 14.10
CA ASP A 88 -3.75 19.31 14.89
C ASP A 88 -3.05 20.28 15.84
N SER A 89 -1.79 20.00 16.20
CA SER A 89 -0.99 20.88 17.07
C SER A 89 -0.59 22.19 16.38
N PHE A 90 -0.56 22.22 15.05
CA PHE A 90 -0.13 23.39 14.27
C PHE A 90 -1.27 24.01 13.47
N ALA A 91 -2.07 23.20 12.77
CA ALA A 91 -2.99 23.71 11.77
C ALA A 91 -4.35 24.19 12.34
N GLY A 92 -4.65 23.85 13.60
CA GLY A 92 -5.84 24.30 14.30
C GLY A 92 -7.14 24.03 13.52
N ILE A 93 -8.10 24.96 13.62
CA ILE A 93 -9.42 24.84 12.96
C ILE A 93 -9.29 24.94 11.43
N GLU A 94 -8.36 25.75 10.93
CA GLU A 94 -8.17 25.98 9.49
C GLU A 94 -7.72 24.72 8.76
N GLY A 95 -6.89 23.89 9.41
CA GLY A 95 -6.46 22.60 8.88
C GLY A 95 -7.37 21.41 9.18
N PHE A 96 -8.45 21.59 9.95
CA PHE A 96 -9.21 20.46 10.50
C PHE A 96 -9.85 19.58 9.42
N GLU A 97 -10.54 20.18 8.45
CA GLU A 97 -11.19 19.43 7.38
C GLU A 97 -10.16 18.72 6.48
N LEU A 98 -9.09 19.42 6.13
CA LEU A 98 -8.00 18.88 5.31
C LEU A 98 -7.32 17.70 5.99
N GLY A 99 -6.98 17.84 7.27
CA GLY A 99 -6.34 16.78 8.05
C GLY A 99 -7.20 15.53 8.14
N ASN A 100 -8.51 15.68 8.37
CA ASN A 100 -9.43 14.55 8.40
C ASN A 100 -9.56 13.84 7.05
N ARG A 101 -9.57 14.56 5.92
CA ARG A 101 -9.58 13.93 4.59
C ARG A 101 -8.32 13.12 4.34
N ILE A 102 -7.16 13.67 4.68
CA ILE A 102 -5.86 12.99 4.55
C ILE A 102 -5.83 11.75 5.43
N PHE A 103 -6.28 11.86 6.67
CA PHE A 103 -6.37 10.73 7.58
C PHE A 103 -7.27 9.63 7.03
N MET A 104 -8.48 9.95 6.56
CA MET A 104 -9.40 8.95 6.02
C MET A 104 -8.80 8.19 4.82
N ARG A 105 -8.12 8.88 3.91
CA ARG A 105 -7.47 8.23 2.76
C ARG A 105 -6.26 7.42 3.19
N THR A 106 -5.37 7.99 4.00
CA THR A 106 -4.18 7.27 4.49
C THR A 106 -4.55 6.08 5.37
N ASP A 107 -5.64 6.14 6.12
CA ASP A 107 -6.16 5.03 6.91
C ASP A 107 -6.61 3.87 6.02
N TYR A 108 -7.22 4.17 4.86
CA TYR A 108 -7.47 3.16 3.83
C TYR A 108 -6.15 2.54 3.35
N TRP A 109 -5.19 3.35 2.91
CA TRP A 109 -3.91 2.85 2.38
C TRP A 109 -3.05 2.13 3.42
N LYS A 110 -3.15 2.51 4.69
CA LYS A 110 -2.44 1.91 5.83
C LYS A 110 -3.06 0.58 6.23
N LYS A 111 -4.40 0.50 6.28
CA LYS A 111 -5.13 -0.75 6.58
C LYS A 111 -5.11 -1.73 5.43
N ASN A 112 -5.05 -1.22 4.19
CA ASN A 112 -4.94 -2.00 2.96
C ASN A 112 -3.51 -1.97 2.41
N HIS A 113 -2.52 -1.74 3.28
CA HIS A 113 -1.09 -2.00 3.03
C HIS A 113 -0.82 -3.52 3.03
N ASP A 114 -1.79 -4.25 2.50
CA ASP A 114 -1.85 -5.67 2.32
C ASP A 114 -1.49 -5.96 0.87
N PHE A 115 -0.75 -7.04 0.72
CA PHE A 115 -0.30 -7.61 -0.53
C PHE A 115 -1.33 -7.51 -1.68
N VAL A 116 -1.14 -6.69 -2.70
CA VAL A 116 -2.10 -6.68 -3.82
C VAL A 116 -1.97 -7.96 -4.64
N SER A 117 -3.08 -8.65 -4.92
CA SER A 117 -3.06 -9.84 -5.79
C SER A 117 -2.44 -9.53 -7.16
N GLY A 118 -1.51 -10.39 -7.57
CA GLY A 118 -0.66 -10.24 -8.75
C GLY A 118 0.68 -9.58 -8.45
N THR A 119 0.89 -8.99 -7.27
CA THR A 119 2.19 -8.39 -6.94
C THR A 119 3.23 -9.48 -6.77
N LYS A 120 4.31 -9.34 -7.52
CA LYS A 120 5.49 -10.21 -7.41
C LYS A 120 6.34 -9.78 -6.23
N VAL A 121 6.76 -10.74 -5.42
CA VAL A 121 7.51 -10.53 -4.18
C VAL A 121 8.70 -11.49 -4.10
N SER A 122 9.65 -11.17 -3.24
CA SER A 122 10.75 -12.06 -2.88
C SER A 122 11.09 -11.96 -1.40
N VAL A 123 11.57 -13.04 -0.81
CA VAL A 123 12.15 -13.05 0.54
C VAL A 123 13.21 -14.14 0.60
N ASN A 124 14.37 -13.87 1.21
CA ASN A 124 15.46 -14.85 1.36
C ASN A 124 15.89 -15.57 0.05
N GLY A 125 15.75 -14.90 -1.10
CA GLY A 125 16.09 -15.48 -2.42
C GLY A 125 14.99 -16.33 -3.05
N GLU A 126 13.85 -16.49 -2.38
CA GLU A 126 12.64 -17.09 -2.95
C GLU A 126 11.80 -16.02 -3.63
N PHE A 127 11.08 -16.41 -4.68
CA PHE A 127 10.26 -15.52 -5.50
C PHE A 127 8.83 -16.04 -5.52
N GLY A 128 7.84 -15.15 -5.45
CA GLY A 128 6.44 -15.55 -5.41
C GLY A 128 5.51 -14.45 -5.90
N VAL A 129 4.24 -14.80 -6.04
CA VAL A 129 3.17 -13.88 -6.44
C VAL A 129 1.99 -13.98 -5.49
N ILE A 130 1.37 -12.86 -5.16
CA ILE A 130 0.20 -12.87 -4.29
C ILE A 130 -1.00 -13.33 -5.09
N ILE A 131 -1.68 -14.35 -4.61
CA ILE A 131 -2.88 -14.91 -5.22
C ILE A 131 -4.11 -14.56 -4.39
N LYS A 132 -5.29 -14.61 -5.04
CA LYS A 132 -6.56 -14.51 -4.31
C LYS A 132 -6.86 -15.85 -3.65
N SER A 133 -7.11 -15.85 -2.36
CA SER A 133 -7.64 -16.98 -1.60
C SER A 133 -9.16 -16.85 -1.44
N GLU A 134 -9.85 -17.98 -1.39
CA GLU A 134 -11.28 -18.00 -1.02
C GLU A 134 -11.51 -17.61 0.44
N LEU A 135 -10.44 -17.65 1.26
CA LEU A 135 -10.43 -17.25 2.66
C LEU A 135 -10.13 -15.75 2.85
N ASP A 136 -9.75 -15.04 1.78
CA ASP A 136 -9.46 -13.62 1.86
C ASP A 136 -10.73 -12.86 2.27
N LYS A 137 -10.62 -12.10 3.37
CA LYS A 137 -11.65 -11.12 3.71
C LYS A 137 -11.69 -10.05 2.60
N PRO A 138 -12.81 -9.33 2.42
CA PRO A 138 -12.89 -8.29 1.40
C PRO A 138 -11.73 -7.29 1.58
N ASN A 139 -10.79 -7.29 0.63
CA ASN A 139 -9.60 -6.45 0.57
C ASN A 139 -8.43 -6.81 1.51
N LEU A 140 -8.46 -7.96 2.18
CA LEU A 140 -7.30 -8.47 2.92
C LEU A 140 -6.65 -9.56 2.07
N PHE A 141 -5.48 -9.26 1.53
CA PHE A 141 -4.74 -10.13 0.65
C PHE A 141 -3.35 -10.39 1.23
N GLY A 142 -2.76 -11.54 0.89
CA GLY A 142 -1.52 -11.97 1.52
C GLY A 142 -1.17 -13.43 1.33
N THR A 143 -2.00 -14.23 0.68
CA THR A 143 -1.57 -15.56 0.27
C THR A 143 -0.54 -15.45 -0.86
N ILE A 144 0.70 -15.84 -0.59
CA ILE A 144 1.79 -15.88 -1.58
C ILE A 144 1.84 -17.28 -2.17
N ARG A 145 1.85 -17.38 -3.51
CA ARG A 145 2.22 -18.58 -4.26
C ARG A 145 3.70 -18.49 -4.63
N TRP A 146 4.52 -19.40 -4.09
CA TRP A 146 5.95 -19.42 -4.36
C TRP A 146 6.29 -20.06 -5.71
N ASP A 147 7.31 -19.54 -6.38
CA ASP A 147 7.81 -20.03 -7.66
C ASP A 147 8.63 -21.30 -7.47
N THR A 148 7.93 -22.41 -7.18
CA THR A 148 8.53 -23.72 -6.98
C THR A 148 7.80 -24.78 -7.82
N ALA A 149 8.47 -25.91 -8.04
CA ALA A 149 7.90 -27.02 -8.80
C ALA A 149 6.70 -27.70 -8.09
N LYS A 150 6.55 -27.48 -6.78
CA LYS A 150 5.46 -28.05 -5.97
C LYS A 150 4.14 -27.42 -6.40
N GLU A 151 3.08 -28.21 -6.43
CA GLU A 151 1.78 -27.78 -6.94
C GLU A 151 1.08 -26.74 -6.04
N ASN A 152 1.20 -26.91 -4.73
CA ASN A 152 0.51 -26.11 -3.71
C ASN A 152 1.50 -25.45 -2.72
N ASP A 153 2.54 -24.80 -3.23
CA ASP A 153 3.46 -24.04 -2.38
C ASP A 153 2.91 -22.64 -2.14
N THR A 154 2.07 -22.53 -1.11
CA THR A 154 1.42 -21.28 -0.72
C THR A 154 1.63 -20.99 0.76
N GLU A 155 1.86 -19.73 1.08
CA GLU A 155 1.96 -19.25 2.47
C GLU A 155 1.00 -18.10 2.71
N ASP A 156 0.38 -18.08 3.88
CA ASP A 156 -0.55 -17.03 4.28
C ASP A 156 0.19 -15.90 5.01
N TRP A 157 0.22 -14.74 4.39
CA TRP A 157 0.79 -13.49 4.93
C TRP A 157 -0.25 -12.39 5.07
N ASN A 158 -1.54 -12.75 5.11
CA ASN A 158 -2.65 -11.82 5.31
C ASN A 158 -2.45 -10.96 6.58
N GLY A 159 -2.43 -9.62 6.43
CA GLY A 159 -2.18 -8.70 7.54
C GLY A 159 -0.75 -8.74 8.11
N MET A 160 0.16 -9.49 7.48
CA MET A 160 1.54 -9.69 7.94
C MET A 160 2.58 -8.98 7.05
N PHE A 161 2.17 -8.05 6.18
CA PHE A 161 3.08 -7.33 5.29
C PHE A 161 4.26 -6.67 6.02
N GLY A 162 4.02 -6.04 7.18
CA GLY A 162 5.09 -5.46 8.00
C GLY A 162 6.09 -6.49 8.56
N THR A 163 5.64 -7.72 8.83
CA THR A 163 6.55 -8.81 9.23
C THR A 163 7.35 -9.31 8.03
N PHE A 164 6.69 -9.44 6.88
CA PHE A 164 7.31 -9.83 5.62
C PHE A 164 8.46 -8.90 5.25
N THR A 165 8.26 -7.58 5.31
CA THR A 165 9.31 -6.59 5.02
C THR A 165 10.43 -6.63 6.04
N LYS A 166 10.10 -6.78 7.35
CA LYS A 166 11.10 -6.85 8.43
C LYS A 166 12.08 -8.02 8.28
N ILE A 167 11.65 -9.14 7.69
CA ILE A 167 12.53 -10.29 7.42
C ILE A 167 13.27 -10.19 6.08
N GLY A 168 13.24 -9.03 5.43
CA GLY A 168 13.90 -8.79 4.15
C GLY A 168 13.04 -9.08 2.93
N GLY A 169 11.73 -9.26 3.11
CA GLY A 169 10.76 -9.40 2.04
C GLY A 169 10.62 -8.11 1.24
N LYS A 170 10.51 -8.22 -0.08
CA LYS A 170 10.47 -7.09 -1.01
C LYS A 170 9.47 -7.35 -2.12
N ILE A 171 8.84 -6.29 -2.60
CA ILE A 171 8.18 -6.30 -3.91
C ILE A 171 9.27 -6.21 -4.98
N ILE A 172 9.18 -7.03 -6.01
CA ILE A 172 10.19 -7.12 -7.08
C ILE A 172 9.66 -6.49 -8.37
N ASP A 173 10.49 -6.50 -9.43
CA ASP A 173 10.07 -6.11 -10.77
C ASP A 173 8.84 -6.93 -11.22
N GLN A 174 7.78 -6.24 -11.61
CA GLN A 174 6.56 -6.88 -12.08
C GLN A 174 6.72 -7.54 -13.45
N ASN A 175 7.82 -7.29 -14.17
CA ASN A 175 8.23 -8.01 -15.37
C ASN A 175 9.05 -9.28 -15.08
N HIS A 176 9.31 -9.59 -13.80
CA HIS A 176 10.03 -10.81 -13.41
C HIS A 176 9.34 -12.05 -13.97
N ILE A 177 10.10 -12.91 -14.67
CA ILE A 177 9.59 -14.14 -15.26
C ILE A 177 9.86 -15.29 -14.30
N PHE A 178 8.79 -15.77 -13.66
CA PHE A 178 8.84 -16.97 -12.82
C PHE A 178 9.20 -18.21 -13.63
N LYS A 179 9.85 -19.18 -13.00
CA LYS A 179 10.29 -20.44 -13.62
C LYS A 179 9.18 -21.47 -13.71
N TYR A 180 8.38 -21.63 -12.66
CA TYR A 180 7.42 -22.72 -12.46
C TYR A 180 5.96 -22.27 -12.49
N ILE A 181 5.69 -21.00 -12.19
CA ILE A 181 4.33 -20.44 -12.14
C ILE A 181 4.14 -19.30 -13.15
N ASN A 182 2.89 -18.99 -13.47
CA ASN A 182 2.47 -17.81 -14.22
C ASN A 182 2.22 -16.64 -13.26
N ASP A 183 2.00 -15.45 -13.82
CA ASP A 183 1.74 -14.21 -13.06
C ASP A 183 0.42 -14.24 -12.28
N ASP A 184 -0.47 -15.20 -12.55
CA ASP A 184 -1.69 -15.45 -11.77
C ASP A 184 -1.52 -16.56 -10.72
N GLY A 185 -0.30 -17.08 -10.54
CA GLY A 185 0.03 -18.16 -9.62
C GLY A 185 -0.31 -19.57 -10.13
N THR A 186 -0.87 -19.71 -11.33
CA THR A 186 -1.11 -21.03 -11.93
C THR A 186 0.20 -21.68 -12.36
N LYS A 187 0.28 -23.01 -12.27
CA LYS A 187 1.48 -23.75 -12.69
C LYS A 187 1.67 -23.63 -14.21
N LYS A 188 2.91 -23.41 -14.64
CA LYS A 188 3.27 -23.51 -16.06
C LYS A 188 3.15 -24.96 -16.51
N THR A 189 2.39 -25.20 -17.57
CA THR A 189 2.41 -26.49 -18.28
C THR A 189 3.75 -26.62 -18.99
N ILE A 190 4.55 -27.58 -18.56
CA ILE A 190 5.70 -28.05 -19.33
C ILE A 190 5.10 -28.81 -20.51
N THR A 191 5.09 -28.20 -21.69
CA THR A 191 4.92 -28.96 -22.94
C THR A 191 6.28 -29.53 -23.28
N ASP A 192 6.42 -30.85 -23.13
CA ASP A 192 7.50 -31.63 -23.73
C ASP A 192 7.45 -31.53 -25.27
#